data_AF-A0A9E2B493-F1
#
_entry.id   AF-A0A9E2B493-F1
#
_cell.length_a   1.000
_cell.length_b   1.000
_cell.length_c   1.000
_cell.angle_alpha   90.00
_cell.angle_beta   90.00
_cell.angle_gamma   90.00
#
_symmetry.space_group_name_H-M   'P 1'
#
loop_
_entity.id
_entity.type
_entity.pdbx_description
1 polymer ?
#
loop_
_entity_poly.entity_id
_entity_poly.type
_entity_poly.pdbx_seq_one_letter_code
_entity_poly.pdbx_strand_id
1 'polypeptide(L)'
;WEQVRREDPAHIFSQSWDDSVLPVIEAQQAEIVSPDHEIVAGVQLQPAFGHSPGNVVIDVRYGEDHAVLSGDVMHHPVQIERPDWNSVFDQDRAQAQATREALLKRVANGRTWLIAAHFAGPTALTVTKDREHFKYHSALRTRS
;
A
#
# COMPACT_ATOMS: atom_id res chain seq x y z
N TRP A 1 -16.87 -2.45 0.57
CA TRP A 1 -16.98 -3.05 -0.77
C TRP A 1 -18.42 -3.13 -1.26
N GLU A 2 -19.36 -3.72 -0.53
CA GLU A 2 -20.77 -3.78 -0.94
C GLU A 2 -21.38 -2.41 -1.27
N GLN A 3 -21.10 -1.38 -0.47
CA GLN A 3 -21.56 -0.02 -0.73
C GLN A 3 -20.98 0.54 -2.05
N VAL A 4 -19.66 0.42 -2.23
CA VAL A 4 -18.95 0.87 -3.45
C VAL A 4 -19.55 0.22 -4.70
N ARG A 5 -19.83 -1.08 -4.64
CA ARG A 5 -20.45 -1.84 -5.73
C ARG A 5 -21.86 -1.36 -6.06
N ARG A 6 -22.66 -1.00 -5.05
CA ARG A 6 -24.01 -0.48 -5.26
C ARG A 6 -24.00 0.92 -5.88
N GLU A 7 -23.03 1.75 -5.50
CA GLU A 7 -22.92 3.13 -5.97
C GLU A 7 -22.41 3.23 -7.40
N ASP A 8 -21.41 2.41 -7.77
CA ASP A 8 -20.91 2.35 -9.15
C ASP A 8 -20.53 0.91 -9.55
N PRO A 9 -21.50 0.12 -10.06
CA PRO A 9 -21.26 -1.25 -10.51
C PRO A 9 -20.33 -1.34 -11.73
N ALA A 10 -20.21 -0.26 -12.53
CA ALA A 10 -19.38 -0.24 -13.73
C ALA A 10 -17.92 0.14 -13.42
N HIS A 11 -17.64 0.62 -12.21
CA HIS A 11 -16.29 0.93 -11.76
C HIS A 11 -15.36 -0.29 -11.85
N ILE A 12 -14.10 -0.07 -12.22
CA ILE A 12 -13.11 -1.16 -12.37
C ILE A 12 -12.98 -2.00 -11.09
N PHE A 13 -12.98 -1.38 -9.91
CA PHE A 13 -12.92 -2.11 -8.64
C PHE A 13 -14.17 -2.95 -8.36
N SER A 14 -15.35 -2.52 -8.82
CA SER A 14 -16.58 -3.31 -8.68
C SER A 14 -16.54 -4.55 -9.56
N GLN A 15 -16.06 -4.41 -10.80
CA GLN A 15 -15.89 -5.54 -11.72
C GLN A 15 -14.80 -6.51 -11.25
N SER A 16 -13.65 -6.01 -10.83
CA SER A 16 -12.56 -6.84 -10.28
C SER A 16 -12.98 -7.57 -9.01
N TRP A 17 -13.81 -6.95 -8.16
CA TRP A 17 -14.37 -7.63 -7.00
C TRP A 17 -15.26 -8.80 -7.40
N ASP A 18 -16.18 -8.58 -8.35
CA ASP A 18 -17.16 -9.57 -8.78
C ASP A 18 -16.48 -10.77 -9.45
N ASP A 19 -15.44 -10.51 -10.24
CA ASP A 19 -14.68 -11.52 -10.94
C ASP A 19 -13.72 -12.30 -10.02
N SER A 20 -12.99 -11.60 -9.14
CA SER A 20 -11.83 -12.19 -8.45
C SER A 20 -11.98 -12.36 -6.93
N VAL A 21 -12.90 -11.64 -6.27
CA VAL A 21 -13.07 -11.71 -4.80
C VAL A 21 -14.34 -12.43 -4.39
N LEU A 22 -15.47 -12.08 -5.01
CA LEU A 22 -16.77 -12.66 -4.68
C LEU A 22 -16.79 -14.19 -4.78
N PRO A 23 -16.19 -14.85 -5.80
CA PRO A 23 -16.19 -16.31 -5.88
C PRO A 23 -15.49 -16.99 -4.69
N VAL A 24 -14.44 -16.37 -4.14
CA VAL A 24 -13.71 -16.89 -2.96
C VAL A 24 -14.57 -16.80 -1.70
N ILE A 25 -15.34 -15.71 -1.57
CA ILE A 25 -16.29 -15.53 -0.46
C ILE A 25 -17.45 -16.53 -0.58
N GLU A 26 -18.05 -16.66 -1.77
CA GLU A 26 -19.16 -17.59 -2.02
C GLU A 26 -18.75 -19.05 -1.83
N ALA A 27 -17.50 -19.38 -2.16
CA ALA A 27 -16.89 -20.68 -1.87
C ALA A 27 -16.54 -20.89 -0.38
N GLN A 28 -16.81 -19.91 0.49
CA GLN A 28 -16.50 -19.92 1.92
C GLN A 28 -15.00 -20.12 2.23
N GLN A 29 -14.13 -19.64 1.33
CA GLN A 29 -12.68 -19.73 1.46
C GLN A 29 -12.04 -18.41 1.93
N ALA A 30 -12.85 -17.39 2.23
CA ALA A 30 -12.39 -16.10 2.72
C ALA A 30 -12.61 -15.98 4.23
N GLU A 31 -11.59 -15.48 4.93
CA GLU A 31 -11.74 -14.91 6.27
C GLU A 31 -11.77 -13.37 6.13
N ILE A 32 -12.88 -12.75 6.56
CA ILE A 32 -13.03 -11.30 6.51
C ILE A 32 -12.52 -10.70 7.82
N VAL A 33 -11.51 -9.85 7.73
CA VAL A 33 -10.82 -9.26 8.87
C VAL A 33 -10.93 -7.74 8.88
N SER A 34 -10.68 -7.14 10.04
CA SER A 34 -10.57 -5.68 10.17
C SER A 34 -9.30 -5.16 9.48
N PRO A 35 -9.27 -3.88 9.03
CA PRO A 35 -8.13 -3.31 8.32
C PRO A 35 -6.86 -3.13 9.20
N ASP A 36 -6.98 -3.35 10.51
CA ASP A 36 -5.92 -3.31 11.52
C ASP A 36 -5.58 -4.70 12.11
N HIS A 37 -6.10 -5.77 11.51
CA HIS A 37 -5.94 -7.15 11.98
C HIS A 37 -4.48 -7.62 12.00
N GLU A 38 -4.09 -8.36 13.04
CA GLU A 38 -2.81 -9.06 13.13
C GLU A 38 -2.96 -10.47 12.55
N ILE A 39 -2.27 -10.75 11.43
CA ILE A 39 -2.33 -12.04 10.74
C ILE A 39 -1.60 -13.11 11.55
N VAL A 40 -0.42 -12.75 12.05
CA VAL A 40 0.42 -13.55 12.94
C VAL A 40 1.35 -12.60 13.69
N ALA A 41 1.94 -13.05 14.79
CA ALA A 41 2.89 -12.26 15.57
C ALA A 41 3.94 -11.58 14.68
N GLY A 42 3.92 -10.24 14.67
CA GLY A 42 4.85 -9.42 13.88
C GLY A 42 4.44 -9.18 12.42
N VAL A 43 3.26 -9.62 11.99
CA VAL A 43 2.68 -9.32 10.66
C VAL A 43 1.28 -8.76 10.84
N GLN A 44 1.12 -7.45 10.63
CA GLN A 44 -0.13 -6.74 10.88
C GLN A 44 -0.59 -5.96 9.65
N LEU A 45 -1.91 -5.95 9.43
CA LEU A 45 -2.53 -5.01 8.50
C LEU A 45 -2.59 -3.62 9.13
N GLN A 46 -2.44 -2.59 8.31
CA GLN A 46 -2.64 -1.21 8.71
C GLN A 46 -3.52 -0.51 7.68
N PRO A 47 -4.56 0.23 8.11
CA PRO A 47 -5.41 0.99 7.20
C PRO A 47 -4.60 1.91 6.29
N ALA A 48 -4.89 1.86 4.99
CA ALA A 48 -4.22 2.68 3.97
C ALA A 48 -5.22 3.13 2.89
N PHE A 49 -6.38 3.60 3.33
CA PHE A 49 -7.50 3.97 2.47
C PHE A 49 -7.17 5.09 1.48
N GLY A 50 -7.93 5.15 0.39
CA GLY A 50 -7.88 6.22 -0.60
C GLY A 50 -7.70 5.69 -2.01
N HIS A 51 -6.72 4.81 -2.23
CA HIS A 51 -6.62 4.08 -3.51
C HIS A 51 -7.91 3.30 -3.77
N SER A 52 -8.28 2.49 -2.78
CA SER A 52 -9.61 1.92 -2.64
C SER A 52 -10.09 2.04 -1.18
N PRO A 53 -11.41 1.90 -0.92
CA PRO A 53 -11.96 2.07 0.43
C PRO A 53 -11.53 0.99 1.43
N GLY A 54 -11.03 -0.16 0.93
CA GLY A 54 -10.51 -1.26 1.75
C GLY A 54 -9.01 -1.43 1.68
N ASN A 55 -8.26 -0.49 1.09
CA ASN A 55 -6.82 -0.63 0.92
C ASN A 55 -6.08 -0.64 2.27
N VAL A 56 -5.11 -1.54 2.40
CA VAL A 56 -4.26 -1.72 3.58
C VAL A 56 -2.81 -1.86 3.17
N VAL A 57 -1.89 -1.58 4.09
CA VAL A 57 -0.48 -2.02 3.99
C VAL A 57 -0.23 -3.17 4.96
N ILE A 58 0.80 -3.97 4.69
CA ILE A 58 1.25 -5.02 5.62
C ILE A 58 2.51 -4.52 6.32
N ASP A 59 2.45 -4.30 7.64
CA ASP A 59 3.58 -3.97 8.51
C ASP A 59 4.19 -5.27 9.06
N VAL A 60 5.48 -5.49 8.81
CA VAL A 60 6.21 -6.70 9.17
C VAL A 60 7.38 -6.34 10.08
N ARG A 61 7.43 -6.95 11.27
CA ARG A 61 8.46 -6.71 12.28
C ARG A 61 9.05 -8.01 12.77
N TYR A 62 10.38 -8.07 12.84
CA TYR A 62 11.10 -9.20 13.39
C TYR A 62 12.39 -8.74 14.07
N GLY A 63 12.46 -8.79 15.39
CA GLY A 63 13.58 -8.23 16.14
C GLY A 63 13.75 -6.73 15.86
N GLU A 64 14.90 -6.34 15.32
CA GLU A 64 15.18 -4.96 14.91
C GLU A 64 14.79 -4.66 13.44
N ASP A 65 14.43 -5.68 12.67
CA ASP A 65 14.04 -5.54 11.26
C ASP A 65 12.59 -5.08 11.12
N HIS A 66 12.35 -4.18 10.17
CA HIS A 66 11.03 -3.62 9.86
C HIS A 66 10.85 -3.45 8.36
N ALA A 67 9.75 -3.98 7.83
CA ALA A 67 9.33 -3.81 6.45
C ALA A 67 7.85 -3.43 6.35
N VAL A 68 7.48 -2.68 5.31
CA VAL A 68 6.11 -2.33 4.97
C VAL A 68 5.86 -2.66 3.51
N LEU A 69 4.92 -3.56 3.23
CA LEU A 69 4.43 -3.82 1.88
C LEU A 69 3.32 -2.80 1.60
N SER A 70 3.55 -1.90 0.65
CA SER A 70 2.72 -0.71 0.48
C SER A 70 1.37 -0.96 -0.19
N GLY A 71 1.15 -2.16 -0.77
CA GLY A 71 0.07 -2.36 -1.73
C GLY A 71 0.06 -1.23 -2.77
N ASP A 72 -1.13 -0.70 -3.03
CA ASP A 72 -1.38 0.27 -4.10
C ASP A 72 -1.37 1.72 -3.60
N VAL A 73 -0.77 1.99 -2.44
CA VAL A 73 -0.53 3.37 -1.97
C VAL A 73 0.32 4.17 -2.97
N MET A 74 1.20 3.47 -3.71
CA MET A 74 2.08 4.04 -4.74
C MET A 74 2.24 3.07 -5.91
N HIS A 75 2.30 3.64 -7.11
CA HIS A 75 2.43 2.93 -8.38
C HIS A 75 3.74 3.22 -9.10
N HIS A 76 4.39 4.35 -8.80
CA HIS A 76 5.66 4.74 -9.41
C HIS A 76 6.61 5.41 -8.40
N PRO A 77 7.95 5.21 -8.48
CA PRO A 77 8.92 5.83 -7.57
C PRO A 77 8.81 7.36 -7.45
N VAL A 78 8.37 8.04 -8.51
CA VAL A 78 8.14 9.50 -8.48
C VAL A 78 7.16 9.92 -7.38
N GLN A 79 6.23 9.04 -6.98
CA GLN A 79 5.26 9.33 -5.92
C GLN A 79 5.90 9.32 -4.52
N ILE A 80 7.14 8.87 -4.38
CA ILE A 80 7.93 9.09 -3.16
C ILE A 80 8.37 10.55 -3.10
N GLU A 81 8.99 11.05 -4.18
CA GLU A 81 9.49 12.43 -4.25
C GLU A 81 8.36 13.47 -4.38
N ARG A 82 7.25 13.06 -5.00
CA ARG A 82 6.03 13.85 -5.27
C ARG A 82 4.80 13.12 -4.71
N PRO A 83 4.64 13.06 -3.38
CA PRO A 83 3.53 12.35 -2.78
C PRO A 83 2.16 12.97 -3.09
N ASP A 84 2.14 14.23 -3.53
CA ASP A 84 0.99 14.95 -4.06
C ASP A 84 0.48 14.41 -5.41
N TRP A 85 1.28 13.61 -6.11
CA TRP A 85 0.91 13.06 -7.41
C TRP A 85 0.10 11.77 -7.25
N ASN A 86 -1.19 11.88 -7.54
CA ASN A 86 -2.12 10.75 -7.50
C ASN A 86 -2.14 9.94 -8.80
N SER A 87 -2.46 8.67 -8.66
CA SER A 87 -2.78 7.80 -9.78
C SER A 87 -4.15 8.16 -10.36
N VAL A 88 -4.40 7.82 -11.62
CA VAL A 88 -5.75 7.83 -12.19
C VAL A 88 -6.64 6.77 -11.57
N PHE A 89 -6.05 5.77 -10.91
CA PHE A 89 -6.74 4.67 -10.24
C PHE A 89 -7.09 4.97 -8.78
N ASP A 90 -6.68 6.11 -8.22
CA ASP A 90 -7.02 6.48 -6.84
C ASP A 90 -8.50 6.92 -6.77
N GLN A 91 -9.33 6.15 -6.06
CA GLN A 91 -10.77 6.40 -5.94
C GLN A 91 -11.07 7.68 -5.13
N ASP A 92 -10.38 7.87 -4.01
CA ASP A 92 -10.35 9.14 -3.26
C ASP A 92 -8.93 9.70 -3.32
N ARG A 93 -8.73 10.64 -4.24
CA ARG A 93 -7.42 11.27 -4.49
C ARG A 93 -6.90 12.06 -3.29
N ALA A 94 -7.77 12.69 -2.51
CA ALA A 94 -7.36 13.48 -1.36
C ALA A 94 -6.92 12.55 -0.22
N GLN A 95 -7.68 11.50 0.04
CA GLN A 95 -7.32 10.49 1.03
C GLN A 95 -6.09 9.69 0.61
N ALA A 96 -5.96 9.31 -0.66
CA ALA A 96 -4.80 8.59 -1.19
C ALA A 96 -3.51 9.39 -1.00
N GLN A 97 -3.53 10.69 -1.31
CA GLN A 97 -2.40 11.58 -1.03
C GLN A 97 -2.07 11.62 0.46
N ALA A 98 -3.06 11.86 1.33
CA ALA A 98 -2.83 11.95 2.78
C ALA A 98 -2.25 10.64 3.35
N THR A 99 -2.78 9.50 2.92
CA THR A 99 -2.29 8.16 3.27
C THR A 99 -0.85 7.96 2.81
N ARG A 100 -0.54 8.33 1.57
CA ARG A 100 0.81 8.22 1.00
C ARG A 100 1.82 9.06 1.77
N GLU A 101 1.49 10.32 2.04
CA GLU A 101 2.34 11.20 2.84
C GLU A 101 2.56 10.66 4.26
N ALA A 102 1.51 10.17 4.92
CA ALA A 102 1.61 9.60 6.25
C ALA A 102 2.49 8.34 6.28
N LEU A 103 2.32 7.45 5.29
CA LEU A 103 3.16 6.27 5.13
C LEU A 103 4.63 6.65 4.93
N LEU A 104 4.92 7.58 4.01
CA LEU A 104 6.28 8.04 3.74
C LEU A 104 6.91 8.69 4.97
N LYS A 105 6.18 9.53 5.71
CA LYS A 105 6.65 10.09 6.99
C LYS A 105 7.03 8.99 7.99
N ARG A 106 6.22 7.93 8.09
CA ARG A 106 6.44 6.81 9.01
C ARG A 106 7.70 6.01 8.68
N VAL A 107 7.99 5.79 7.39
CA VAL A 107 9.12 4.95 6.94
C VAL A 107 10.39 5.75 6.59
N ALA A 108 10.36 7.07 6.68
CA ALA A 108 11.47 7.97 6.31
C ALA A 108 12.66 7.99 7.31
N ASN A 109 12.96 6.86 7.94
CA ASN A 109 14.04 6.69 8.92
C ASN A 109 15.32 6.06 8.33
N GLY A 110 15.32 5.73 7.03
CA GLY A 110 16.44 5.13 6.31
C GLY A 110 16.72 3.65 6.63
N ARG A 111 15.88 3.01 7.46
CA ARG A 111 16.07 1.63 7.93
C ARG A 111 14.88 0.71 7.61
N THR A 112 13.66 1.25 7.65
CA THR A 112 12.46 0.49 7.28
C THR A 112 12.45 0.21 5.77
N TRP A 113 12.30 -1.05 5.41
CA TRP A 113 12.09 -1.44 4.02
C TRP A 113 10.68 -1.07 3.59
N LEU A 114 10.56 -0.29 2.52
CA LEU A 114 9.30 -0.07 1.81
C LEU A 114 9.32 -0.97 0.57
N ILE A 115 8.34 -1.86 0.47
CA ILE A 115 8.21 -2.83 -0.62
C ILE A 115 6.97 -2.46 -1.43
N ALA A 116 7.17 -1.93 -2.64
CA ALA A 116 6.10 -1.45 -3.51
C ALA A 116 5.66 -2.51 -4.53
N ALA A 117 4.36 -2.71 -4.66
CA ALA A 117 3.77 -3.75 -5.51
C ALA A 117 3.98 -3.50 -7.02
N HIS A 118 3.95 -2.23 -7.44
CA HIS A 118 3.89 -1.86 -8.86
C HIS A 118 5.15 -1.20 -9.41
N PHE A 119 6.22 -1.11 -8.62
CA PHE A 119 7.45 -0.49 -9.11
C PHE A 119 8.10 -1.45 -10.12
N ALA A 120 8.36 -0.96 -11.35
CA ALA A 120 9.06 -1.75 -12.38
C ALA A 120 10.49 -2.17 -11.95
N GLY A 121 11.00 -1.56 -10.89
CA GLY A 121 12.24 -1.85 -10.22
C GLY A 121 12.88 -0.56 -9.70
N PRO A 122 13.73 -0.63 -8.66
CA PRO A 122 13.74 -1.64 -7.60
C PRO A 122 12.47 -1.56 -6.74
N THR A 123 11.94 -2.71 -6.31
CA THR A 123 10.68 -2.79 -5.55
C THR A 123 10.86 -2.64 -4.05
N ALA A 124 12.03 -3.02 -3.52
CA ALA A 124 12.42 -2.83 -2.13
C ALA A 124 13.44 -1.69 -1.99
N LEU A 125 13.11 -0.72 -1.15
CA LEU A 125 13.87 0.51 -0.97
C LEU A 125 13.74 1.01 0.46
N THR A 126 14.63 1.89 0.89
CA THR A 126 14.47 2.66 2.12
C THR A 126 14.17 4.12 1.78
N VAL A 127 13.47 4.82 2.67
CA VAL A 127 13.10 6.22 2.48
C VAL A 127 13.81 7.09 3.52
N THR A 128 14.21 8.29 3.12
CA THR A 128 14.71 9.35 4.00
C THR A 128 13.97 10.65 3.71
N LYS A 129 13.85 11.55 4.69
CA LYS A 129 13.32 12.90 4.49
C LYS A 129 14.45 13.94 4.61
N ASP A 130 14.58 14.80 3.61
CA ASP A 130 15.47 15.97 3.60
C ASP A 130 14.60 17.23 3.56
N ARG A 131 14.53 17.94 4.70
CA ARG A 131 13.61 19.06 4.92
C ARG A 131 12.16 18.66 4.61
N GLU A 132 11.66 19.08 3.45
CA GLU A 132 10.30 18.82 2.97
C GLU A 132 10.19 17.74 1.90
N HIS A 133 11.31 17.16 1.45
CA HIS A 133 11.31 16.19 0.35
C HIS A 133 11.67 14.79 0.85
N PHE A 134 10.93 13.79 0.38
CA PHE A 134 11.34 12.40 0.53
C PHE A 134 12.31 12.01 -0.57
N LYS A 135 13.27 11.15 -0.24
CA LYS A 135 14.19 10.50 -1.17
C LYS A 135 14.17 9.01 -0.89
N TYR A 136 14.32 8.20 -1.93
CA TYR A 136 14.44 6.75 -1.79
C TYR A 136 15.85 6.27 -2.13
N HIS A 137 16.24 5.17 -1.50
CA HIS A 137 17.51 4.50 -1.72
C HIS A 137 17.21 3.05 -2.04
N SER A 138 17.68 2.59 -3.20
CA SER A 138 17.50 1.20 -3.59
C SER A 138 18.58 0.31 -2.99
N ALA A 139 18.22 -0.92 -2.69
CA ALA A 139 19.20 -1.97 -2.39
C ALA A 139 19.84 -2.50 -3.68
N LEU A 140 20.55 -1.66 -4.43
CA LEU A 140 21.52 -2.18 -5.38
C LEU A 140 22.76 -2.62 -4.60
N ARG A 141 22.70 -3.78 -3.95
CA ARG A 141 23.92 -4.50 -3.60
C ARG A 141 24.46 -5.13 -4.86
N THR A 142 25.48 -4.50 -5.44
CA THR A 142 26.43 -5.18 -6.31
C THR A 142 26.90 -6.45 -5.61
N ARG A 143 26.66 -7.61 -6.22
CA ARG A 143 27.40 -8.82 -5.86
C ARG A 143 28.86 -8.54 -6.26
N SER A 144 29.72 -8.31 -5.26
CA SER A 144 31.17 -8.47 -5.42
C SER A 144 31.51 -9.95 -5.43
#